data_AF-A0A1T4JP80-F1
#
_entry.id   AF-A0A1T4JP80-F1
#
_cell.length_a   1.000
_cell.length_b   1.000
_cell.length_c   1.000
_cell.angle_alpha   90.00
_cell.angle_beta   90.00
_cell.angle_gamma   90.00
#
_symmetry.space_group_name_H-M   'P 1'
#
loop_
_entity.id
_entity.type
_entity.pdbx_description
1 polymer ?
#
loop_
_entity_poly.entity_id
_entity_poly.type
_entity_poly.pdbx_seq_one_letter_code
_entity_poly.pdbx_strand_id
1 'polypeptide(L)'
;MVFNKCIGQTKTSAFKKIIIAGVKNKTYIQTSPIDTARRIYLGVLTVDSASLNVISEFKKSKAASTWHGHSNVYLVEGSGKITYRIIFSFPDESPLRLNKNTFTFKHNGKLISAPYKLVGQHLYCPALESCYEVVGK
;
A
#
# COMPACT_ATOMS: atom_id res chain seq x y z
N MET A 1 -23.65 18.98 5.42
CA MET A 1 -22.97 17.88 4.69
C MET A 1 -22.04 17.20 5.68
N VAL A 2 -22.40 16.01 6.16
CA VAL A 2 -21.63 15.28 7.18
C VAL A 2 -20.54 14.50 6.46
N PHE A 3 -19.29 14.93 6.58
CA PHE A 3 -18.16 14.13 6.11
C PHE A 3 -17.98 12.93 7.05
N ASN A 4 -18.19 11.75 6.48
CA ASN A 4 -18.04 10.47 7.16
C ASN A 4 -16.64 10.37 7.80
N LYS A 5 -16.67 10.21 9.12
CA LYS A 5 -15.63 9.69 10.02
C LYS A 5 -14.62 8.82 9.27
N CYS A 6 -13.34 9.25 9.21
CA CYS A 6 -12.24 8.46 8.65
C CYS A 6 -12.27 7.03 9.22
N ILE A 7 -12.65 6.09 8.36
CA ILE A 7 -12.78 4.67 8.69
C ILE A 7 -11.38 4.10 8.91
N GLY A 8 -11.10 3.76 10.16
CA GLY A 8 -10.04 2.84 10.55
C GLY A 8 -8.63 3.41 10.51
N GLN A 9 -8.18 3.99 11.61
CA GLN A 9 -6.75 3.89 11.95
C GLN A 9 -6.42 2.40 12.07
N THR A 10 -5.92 1.80 11.00
CA THR A 10 -5.34 0.46 11.04
C THR A 10 -4.26 0.48 12.11
N LYS A 11 -4.41 -0.34 13.15
CA LYS A 11 -3.58 -0.29 14.36
C LYS A 11 -2.10 -0.35 13.96
N THR A 12 -1.30 0.63 14.42
CA THR A 12 0.16 0.73 14.26
C THR A 12 0.89 -0.60 14.49
N SER A 13 0.36 -1.45 15.39
CA SER A 13 0.89 -2.78 15.70
C SER A 13 0.86 -3.77 14.51
N ALA A 14 -0.11 -3.65 13.60
CA ALA A 14 -0.20 -4.50 12.42
C ALA A 14 0.98 -4.25 11.46
N PHE A 15 1.29 -2.98 11.17
CA PHE A 15 2.41 -2.63 10.29
C PHE A 15 3.76 -2.97 10.91
N LYS A 16 3.95 -2.79 12.22
CA LYS A 16 5.15 -3.27 12.92
C LYS A 16 5.37 -4.77 12.72
N LYS A 17 4.31 -5.58 12.85
CA LYS A 17 4.41 -7.04 12.64
C LYS A 17 4.83 -7.37 11.21
N ILE A 18 4.32 -6.64 10.23
CA ILE A 18 4.65 -6.85 8.81
C ILE A 18 6.09 -6.48 8.52
N ILE A 19 6.59 -5.36 9.06
CA ILE A 19 7.99 -4.95 8.91
C ILE A 19 8.91 -6.03 9.48
N ILE A 20 8.64 -6.51 10.70
CA ILE A 20 9.42 -7.58 11.33
C ILE A 20 9.36 -8.87 10.52
N ALA A 21 8.18 -9.23 9.98
CA ALA A 21 8.00 -10.40 9.13
C ALA A 21 8.75 -10.25 7.79
N GLY A 22 8.73 -9.07 7.19
CA GLY A 22 9.41 -8.72 5.95
C GLY A 22 10.94 -8.72 6.07
N VAL A 23 11.49 -8.24 7.19
CA VAL A 23 12.91 -8.42 7.55
C VAL A 23 13.29 -9.91 7.63
N LYS A 24 12.31 -10.77 7.92
CA LYS A 24 12.43 -12.24 7.93
C LYS A 24 11.93 -12.90 6.63
N ASN A 25 11.73 -12.13 5.55
CA ASN A 25 11.22 -12.55 4.23
C ASN A 25 9.86 -13.27 4.24
N LYS A 26 8.88 -12.80 5.04
CA LYS A 26 7.54 -13.41 5.15
C LYS A 26 6.42 -12.50 4.64
N THR A 27 5.35 -13.14 4.14
CA THR A 27 4.06 -12.49 3.82
C THR A 27 3.14 -12.56 5.03
N TYR A 28 2.33 -11.52 5.26
CA TYR A 28 1.35 -11.47 6.34
C TYR A 28 -0.06 -11.40 5.80
N ILE A 29 -0.93 -12.30 6.25
CA ILE A 29 -2.35 -12.31 5.88
C ILE A 29 -3.16 -12.05 7.14
N GLN A 30 -3.98 -10.99 7.11
CA GLN A 30 -4.97 -10.74 8.14
C GLN A 30 -6.32 -11.25 7.62
N THR A 31 -6.79 -12.33 8.22
CA THR A 31 -8.11 -12.90 7.98
C THR A 31 -9.09 -12.34 9.01
N SER A 32 -10.02 -11.48 8.58
CA SER A 32 -11.25 -11.24 9.31
C SER A 32 -12.42 -11.84 8.51
N PRO A 33 -13.60 -12.10 9.10
CA PRO A 33 -14.71 -12.78 8.43
C PRO A 33 -15.22 -12.07 7.16
N ILE A 34 -14.93 -10.78 7.01
CA ILE A 34 -15.46 -9.91 5.94
C ILE A 34 -14.33 -9.33 5.07
N ASP A 35 -13.14 -9.15 5.65
CA ASP A 35 -12.00 -8.54 4.97
C ASP A 35 -10.76 -9.43 5.09
N THR A 36 -10.35 -10.05 3.97
CA THR A 36 -9.01 -10.66 3.86
C THR A 36 -8.08 -9.62 3.30
N ALA A 37 -7.19 -9.10 4.15
CA ALA A 37 -6.13 -8.18 3.73
C ALA A 37 -4.80 -8.94 3.71
N ARG A 38 -4.20 -9.06 2.53
CA ARG A 38 -2.85 -9.58 2.37
C ARG A 38 -1.88 -8.42 2.32
N ARG A 39 -0.80 -8.50 3.10
CA ARG A 39 0.19 -7.44 3.20
C ARG A 39 1.60 -7.97 3.01
N ILE A 40 2.41 -7.19 2.30
CA ILE A 40 3.76 -7.54 1.90
C ILE A 40 4.65 -6.32 2.16
N TYR A 41 5.76 -6.56 2.84
CA TYR A 41 6.81 -5.55 2.98
C TYR A 41 7.60 -5.48 1.67
N LEU A 42 7.73 -4.28 1.09
CA LEU A 42 8.41 -4.08 -0.18
C LEU A 42 9.84 -3.55 -0.04
N GLY A 43 10.17 -2.93 1.09
CA GLY A 43 11.49 -2.35 1.33
C GLY A 43 11.43 -1.00 2.04
N VAL A 44 12.51 -0.22 1.91
CA VAL A 44 12.65 1.12 2.51
C VAL A 44 12.79 2.15 1.41
N LEU A 45 12.17 3.32 1.60
CA LEU A 45 12.37 4.52 0.80
C LEU A 45 12.84 5.67 1.66
N THR A 46 13.74 6.48 1.11
CA THR A 46 14.14 7.75 1.73
C THR A 46 13.32 8.87 1.12
N VAL A 47 12.55 9.58 1.94
CA VAL A 47 11.72 10.73 1.58
C VAL A 47 12.15 11.89 2.47
N ASP A 48 12.61 12.99 1.89
CA ASP A 48 13.07 14.18 2.64
C ASP A 48 14.07 13.85 3.76
N SER A 49 15.04 12.97 3.47
CA SER A 49 16.03 12.43 4.42
C SER A 49 15.49 11.47 5.49
N ALA A 50 14.17 11.21 5.52
CA ALA A 50 13.55 10.23 6.40
C ALA A 50 13.43 8.86 5.71
N SER A 51 13.91 7.80 6.36
CA SER A 51 13.74 6.42 5.90
C SER A 51 12.39 5.86 6.35
N LEU A 52 11.54 5.53 5.38
CA LEU A 52 10.19 5.01 5.55
C LEU A 52 10.06 3.60 4.98
N ASN A 53 9.42 2.72 5.74
CA ASN A 53 9.09 1.35 5.32
C ASN A 53 7.92 1.38 4.34
N VAL A 54 8.02 0.60 3.26
CA VAL A 54 6.97 0.51 2.24
C VAL A 54 6.23 -0.80 2.38
N ILE A 55 4.91 -0.74 2.51
CA ILE A 55 4.05 -1.90 2.72
C ILE A 55 2.95 -1.88 1.66
N SER A 56 2.89 -2.93 0.85
CA SER A 56 1.77 -3.19 -0.06
C SER A 56 0.68 -3.94 0.70
N GLU A 57 -0.56 -3.53 0.50
CA GLU A 57 -1.75 -4.19 1.01
C GLU A 57 -2.70 -4.44 -0.14
N PHE A 58 -3.22 -5.66 -0.23
CA PHE A 58 -4.35 -5.97 -1.06
C PHE A 58 -5.51 -6.42 -0.19
N LYS A 59 -6.63 -5.72 -0.31
CA LYS A 59 -7.86 -5.99 0.41
C LYS A 59 -8.88 -6.55 -0.58
N LYS A 60 -9.38 -7.75 -0.31
CA LYS A 60 -10.60 -8.26 -0.96
C LYS A 60 -11.80 -7.93 -0.10
N SER A 61 -12.76 -7.22 -0.66
CA SER A 61 -14.06 -6.96 -0.06
C SER A 61 -15.16 -7.52 -0.96
N LYS A 62 -16.18 -8.13 -0.36
CA LYS A 62 -17.36 -8.59 -1.10
C LYS A 62 -18.42 -7.49 -1.07
N ALA A 63 -18.81 -6.98 -2.23
CA ALA A 63 -19.95 -6.08 -2.36
C ALA A 63 -21.02 -6.80 -3.19
N ALA A 64 -22.21 -6.98 -2.63
CA ALA A 64 -23.24 -7.86 -3.19
C ALA A 64 -22.69 -9.27 -3.52
N SER A 65 -22.82 -9.71 -4.78
CA SER A 65 -22.34 -11.01 -5.27
C SER A 65 -20.93 -10.96 -5.87
N THR A 66 -20.29 -9.79 -5.91
CA THR A 66 -19.02 -9.58 -6.62
C THR A 66 -17.89 -9.27 -5.64
N TRP A 67 -16.71 -9.81 -5.93
CA TRP A 67 -15.49 -9.51 -5.18
C TRP A 67 -14.76 -8.32 -5.79
N HIS A 68 -14.47 -7.31 -4.98
CA HIS A 68 -13.67 -6.16 -5.36
C HIS A 68 -12.32 -6.20 -4.62
N GLY A 69 -11.25 -6.15 -5.41
CA GLY A 69 -9.90 -5.98 -4.91
C GLY A 69 -9.52 -4.51 -4.88
N HIS A 70 -8.92 -4.06 -3.78
CA HIS A 70 -8.30 -2.75 -3.67
C HIS A 70 -6.88 -2.91 -3.17
N SER A 71 -5.95 -2.31 -3.90
CA SER A 71 -4.54 -2.31 -3.54
C SER A 71 -4.17 -0.98 -2.91
N ASN A 72 -3.38 -1.00 -1.83
CA ASN A 72 -2.85 0.19 -1.17
C ASN A 72 -1.35 0.04 -1.00
N VAL A 73 -0.62 1.15 -1.01
CA VAL A 73 0.75 1.23 -0.49
C VAL A 73 0.78 2.18 0.69
N TYR A 74 1.36 1.73 1.78
CA TYR A 74 1.61 2.53 2.97
C TYR A 74 3.10 2.82 3.10
N LEU A 75 3.45 4.08 3.37
CA LEU A 75 4.77 4.46 3.83
C LEU A 75 4.68 4.67 5.34
N VAL A 76 5.53 3.96 6.07
CA VAL A 76 5.41 3.77 7.51
C VAL A 76 6.75 4.03 8.19
N GLU A 77 6.76 4.88 9.21
CA GLU A 77 7.94 5.09 10.05
C GLU A 77 8.38 3.78 10.75
N GLY A 78 9.62 3.71 11.24
CA GLY A 78 10.07 2.59 12.10
C GLY A 78 9.18 2.39 13.35
N SER A 79 8.51 3.46 13.78
CA SER A 79 7.49 3.47 14.84
C SER A 79 6.18 2.74 14.45
N GLY A 80 6.02 2.30 13.19
CA GLY A 80 4.79 1.70 12.67
C GLY A 80 3.69 2.71 12.34
N LYS A 81 3.94 4.01 12.53
CA LYS A 81 3.00 5.08 12.20
C LYS A 81 2.94 5.24 10.67
N ILE A 82 1.72 5.24 10.13
CA ILE A 82 1.49 5.52 8.71
C ILE A 82 1.75 7.01 8.49
N THR A 83 2.70 7.31 7.60
CA THR A 83 3.01 8.67 7.16
C THR A 83 2.24 8.98 5.88
N TYR A 84 2.20 8.03 4.96
CA TYR A 84 1.51 8.19 3.69
C TYR A 84 0.73 6.93 3.31
N ARG A 85 -0.38 7.11 2.61
CA ARG A 85 -1.17 6.05 2.00
C ARG A 85 -1.40 6.40 0.54
N ILE A 86 -1.22 5.42 -0.34
CA ILE A 86 -1.41 5.51 -1.78
C ILE A 86 -2.44 4.45 -2.16
N ILE A 87 -3.50 4.82 -2.85
CA ILE A 87 -4.63 3.91 -3.16
C ILE A 87 -4.59 3.55 -4.64
N PHE A 88 -4.35 2.29 -4.96
CA PHE A 88 -4.41 1.74 -6.31
C PHE A 88 -5.75 1.04 -6.54
N SER A 89 -6.56 1.58 -7.45
CA SER A 89 -7.82 0.97 -7.88
C SER A 89 -7.60 -0.17 -8.88
N PHE A 90 -6.66 -1.07 -8.59
CA PHE A 90 -6.45 -2.27 -9.41
C PHE A 90 -7.20 -3.46 -8.83
N PRO A 91 -7.78 -4.32 -9.71
CA PRO A 91 -8.37 -5.58 -9.27
C PRO A 91 -7.32 -6.60 -8.81
N ASP A 92 -6.04 -6.36 -9.15
CA ASP A 92 -4.90 -7.25 -8.90
C ASP A 92 -4.08 -6.83 -7.66
N GLU A 93 -3.46 -7.82 -7.00
CA GLU A 93 -2.47 -7.58 -5.94
C GLU A 93 -1.27 -6.80 -6.47
N SER A 94 -1.17 -5.53 -6.08
CA SER A 94 -0.16 -4.61 -6.59
C SER A 94 0.15 -3.47 -5.61
N PRO A 95 1.38 -2.90 -5.60
CA PRO A 95 2.59 -3.38 -6.26
C PRO A 95 3.21 -4.60 -5.55
N LEU A 96 3.98 -5.37 -6.30
CA LEU A 96 4.62 -6.63 -5.88
C LEU A 96 6.09 -6.45 -5.49
N ARG A 97 6.77 -5.47 -6.10
CA ARG A 97 8.20 -5.22 -5.86
C ARG A 97 8.47 -3.73 -5.88
N LEU A 98 9.47 -3.34 -5.10
CA LEU A 98 10.03 -2.01 -5.07
C LEU A 98 11.51 -2.09 -5.43
N ASN A 99 11.91 -1.36 -6.47
CA ASN A 99 13.31 -1.12 -6.81
C ASN A 99 13.58 0.39 -6.72
N LYS A 100 14.85 0.79 -6.86
CA LYS A 100 15.26 2.21 -6.82
C LYS A 100 14.43 3.03 -7.82
N ASN A 101 13.53 3.88 -7.31
CA ASN A 101 12.62 4.75 -8.04
C ASN A 101 11.58 4.06 -8.94
N THR A 102 11.36 2.76 -8.82
CA THR A 102 10.34 2.04 -9.62
C THR A 102 9.51 1.07 -8.78
N PHE A 103 8.19 1.09 -8.99
CA PHE A 103 7.29 0.04 -8.53
C PHE A 103 7.04 -0.97 -9.65
N THR A 104 6.96 -2.25 -9.30
CA THR A 104 6.52 -3.30 -10.24
C THR A 104 5.14 -3.81 -9.83
N PHE A 105 4.23 -3.81 -10.79
CA PHE A 105 2.83 -4.16 -10.67
C PHE A 105 2.53 -5.40 -11.51
N LYS A 106 1.48 -6.12 -11.14
CA LYS A 106 0.84 -7.08 -12.05
C LYS A 106 -0.51 -6.49 -12.46
N HIS A 107 -0.74 -6.37 -13.76
CA HIS A 107 -1.98 -5.87 -14.33
C HIS A 107 -2.34 -6.70 -15.55
N ASN A 108 -3.55 -7.29 -15.56
CA ASN A 108 -4.03 -8.15 -16.65
C ASN A 108 -3.04 -9.27 -17.02
N GLY A 109 -2.45 -9.88 -16.00
CA GLY A 109 -1.47 -10.96 -16.17
C GLY A 109 -0.06 -10.53 -16.59
N LYS A 110 0.16 -9.25 -16.93
CA LYS A 110 1.46 -8.71 -17.32
C LYS A 110 2.14 -7.99 -16.16
N LEU A 111 3.47 -8.07 -16.12
CA LEU A 111 4.26 -7.24 -15.22
C LEU A 111 4.50 -5.87 -15.85
N ILE A 112 4.19 -4.82 -15.11
CA ILE A 112 4.41 -3.43 -15.51
C ILE A 112 5.32 -2.81 -14.47
N SER A 113 6.42 -2.20 -14.90
CA SER A 113 7.26 -1.39 -14.03
C SER A 113 6.97 0.08 -14.31
N ALA A 114 6.53 0.81 -13.29
CA ALA A 114 6.33 2.24 -13.40
C ALA A 114 7.41 2.96 -12.56
N PRO A 115 8.10 3.96 -13.11
CA PRO A 115 8.84 4.88 -12.27
C PRO A 115 7.86 5.57 -11.34
N TYR A 116 8.30 5.87 -10.13
CA TYR A 116 7.57 6.77 -9.24
C TYR A 116 8.41 8.00 -8.96
N LYS A 117 7.72 9.11 -8.74
CA LYS A 117 8.30 10.35 -8.24
C LYS A 117 7.52 10.80 -7.02
N LEU A 118 8.23 11.12 -5.94
CA LEU A 118 7.65 11.85 -4.83
C LEU A 118 7.64 13.34 -5.18
N VAL A 119 6.48 13.98 -5.08
CA VAL A 119 6.24 15.40 -5.31
C VAL A 119 5.48 15.93 -4.10
N GLY A 120 6.22 16.54 -3.16
CA GLY A 120 5.69 16.89 -1.85
C GLY A 120 5.20 15.63 -1.12
N GLN A 121 3.95 15.65 -0.66
CA GLN A 121 3.32 14.49 -0.03
C GLN A 121 2.80 13.46 -1.04
N HIS A 122 2.84 13.72 -2.35
CA HIS A 122 2.25 12.85 -3.37
C HIS A 122 3.28 11.89 -3.97
N LEU A 123 2.92 10.61 -4.12
CA LEU A 123 3.68 9.67 -4.93
C LEU A 123 3.00 9.53 -6.30
N TYR A 124 3.67 9.96 -7.34
CA TYR A 124 3.18 9.97 -8.72
C TYR A 124 3.81 8.82 -9.52
N CYS A 125 2.99 7.95 -10.10
CA CYS A 125 3.42 6.93 -11.06
C CYS A 125 2.88 7.30 -12.46
N PRO A 126 3.72 7.82 -13.38
CA PRO A 126 3.26 8.30 -14.68
C PRO A 126 2.60 7.20 -15.53
N ALA A 127 3.11 5.97 -15.45
CA ALA A 127 2.66 4.86 -16.30
C ALA A 127 1.25 4.33 -15.98
N LEU A 128 0.63 4.84 -14.92
CA LEU A 128 -0.68 4.37 -14.48
C LEU A 128 -1.79 5.40 -14.73
N GLU A 129 -1.45 6.58 -15.29
CA GLU A 129 -2.36 7.71 -15.63
C GLU A 129 -3.45 7.99 -14.57
N SER A 130 -3.19 7.65 -13.31
CA SER A 130 -4.12 7.75 -12.20
C SER A 130 -3.44 8.51 -11.08
N CYS A 131 -4.07 9.62 -10.68
CA CYS A 131 -3.63 10.42 -9.56
C CYS A 131 -3.93 9.67 -8.26
N TYR A 132 -2.91 9.49 -7.43
CA TYR A 132 -3.07 8.87 -6.12
C TYR A 132 -3.39 9.92 -5.08
N GLU A 133 -4.48 9.71 -4.35
CA GLU A 133 -4.78 10.50 -3.17
C GLU A 133 -3.84 10.07 -2.04
N VAL A 134 -3.05 11.01 -1.56
CA VAL A 134 -2.29 10.82 -0.33
C VAL A 134 -3.12 11.35 0.82
N VAL A 135 -3.63 10.41 1.62
CA VAL A 135 -4.30 10.74 2.88
C VAL A 135 -3.22 10.97 3.94
N GLY A 136 -2.65 12.18 3.94
CA GLY A 136 -1.75 12.68 4.98
C GLY A 136 -2.53 13.19 6.19
N LYS A 137 -1.92 13.11 7.38
CA LYS A 137 -2.36 13.81 8.59
C LYS A 137 -1.57 15.09 8.77
#